data_AF-A0A389N0B1-F1
#
_entry.id   AF-A0A389N0B1-F1
#
_cell.length_a   1.000
_cell.length_b   1.000
_cell.length_c   1.000
_cell.angle_alpha   90.00
_cell.angle_beta   90.00
_cell.angle_gamma   90.00
#
_symmetry.space_group_name_H-M   'P 1'
#
loop_
_entity.id
_entity.type
_entity.pdbx_description
1 polymer ?
#
loop_
_entity_poly.entity_id
_entity_poly.type
_entity_poly.pdbx_seq_one_letter_code
_entity_poly.pdbx_strand_id
1 'polypeptide(L)'
;MPLLKNPQRTRRAGPLLRTGTALGLLLLSSLPASLPALAETVFPPGSRFGFEAPSDMSVSRRFTGFERREGGATVSIVELPPNAFPDLAASFTDESLKAQGFVVQKREAVKIGAADAYLFTGEQPADAAAGTPAVKKWLLLVGDASVTGIIIAQCLPSAETEASMRAMLTGAIVRQALSLDEQVQALPFTIGDPAGFRPVRVLAGNSVLLTKGPKDQMTSLEQPILVLAQAVQTPPTAEQRDGFARSALYSNQTMKDFVIERSQSYRQNGVDWHEIVARAKDLPSETPVVVAQTIRFAPDGYLRAVGVVREDQRAGTLAKFREVVDSVQIK
;
A
#
# COMPACT_ATOMS: atom_id res chain seq x y z
N MET A 1 -72.30 -1.90 58.68
CA MET A 1 -73.21 -1.14 59.58
C MET A 1 -72.71 -1.34 61.00
N PRO A 2 -72.63 -0.31 61.88
CA PRO A 2 -73.17 1.04 61.76
C PRO A 2 -72.12 2.18 61.84
N LEU A 3 -72.60 3.35 61.41
CA LEU A 3 -72.00 4.69 61.41
C LEU A 3 -72.10 5.39 62.79
N LEU A 4 -71.50 6.59 62.82
CA LEU A 4 -71.68 7.75 63.72
C LEU A 4 -70.59 7.83 64.82
N LYS A 5 -69.93 8.96 65.08
CA LYS A 5 -70.35 10.36 64.95
C LYS A 5 -69.12 11.30 64.99
N ASN A 6 -69.19 12.35 64.18
CA ASN A 6 -68.41 13.61 64.25
C ASN A 6 -68.64 14.29 65.62
N PRO A 7 -67.81 15.25 66.12
CA PRO A 7 -67.93 16.62 65.59
C PRO A 7 -66.70 17.56 65.69
N GLN A 8 -66.59 18.42 64.67
CA GLN A 8 -66.47 19.89 64.72
C GLN A 8 -65.22 20.65 65.23
N ARG A 9 -64.76 21.52 64.32
CA ARG A 9 -64.48 22.99 64.44
C ARG A 9 -63.63 23.46 65.61
N THR A 10 -62.50 24.11 65.34
CA THR A 10 -62.26 25.59 65.23
C THR A 10 -61.03 25.86 66.12
N ARG A 11 -60.10 26.80 65.94
CA ARG A 11 -60.09 28.18 65.45
C ARG A 11 -58.60 28.61 65.44
N ARG A 12 -58.21 29.33 64.39
CA ARG A 12 -57.39 30.56 64.39
C ARG A 12 -56.58 30.93 65.67
N ALA A 13 -55.28 31.19 65.51
CA ALA A 13 -54.65 32.53 65.61
C ALA A 13 -53.11 32.40 65.61
N GLY A 14 -52.40 33.19 64.80
CA GLY A 14 -50.97 33.48 64.97
C GLY A 14 -50.73 34.48 66.11
N PRO A 15 -49.58 35.20 66.19
CA PRO A 15 -48.50 35.32 65.20
C PRO A 15 -47.07 35.40 65.81
N LEU A 16 -46.08 35.73 64.95
CA LEU A 16 -44.73 36.29 65.25
C LEU A 16 -43.72 35.27 65.83
N LEU A 17 -42.45 35.16 65.42
CA LEU A 17 -41.49 36.12 64.86
C LEU A 17 -40.22 35.35 64.41
N ARG A 18 -39.60 35.73 63.28
CA ARG A 18 -38.14 35.63 62.92
C ARG A 18 -37.51 34.21 62.89
N THR A 19 -36.79 33.76 61.87
CA THR A 19 -35.67 34.37 61.12
C THR A 19 -35.52 33.66 59.78
N GLY A 20 -35.18 34.41 58.74
CA GLY A 20 -35.01 33.89 57.38
C GLY A 20 -33.65 33.23 57.14
N THR A 21 -33.67 32.17 56.34
CA THR A 21 -32.54 31.68 55.56
C THR A 21 -33.10 31.33 54.17
N ALA A 22 -32.81 32.18 53.20
CA ALA A 22 -33.13 31.96 51.79
C ALA A 22 -32.17 30.90 51.22
N LEU A 23 -32.72 29.77 50.80
CA LEU A 23 -32.00 28.71 50.09
C LEU A 23 -31.99 29.08 48.60
N GLY A 24 -30.87 29.63 48.12
CA GLY A 24 -30.64 29.91 46.71
C GLY A 24 -30.39 28.62 45.93
N LEU A 25 -31.28 28.30 44.99
CA LEU A 25 -31.18 27.17 44.09
C LEU A 25 -30.17 27.49 42.97
N LEU A 26 -28.95 26.95 43.06
CA LEU A 26 -27.93 27.03 42.01
C LEU A 26 -28.24 25.98 40.92
N LEU A 27 -28.77 26.44 39.79
CA LEU A 27 -28.87 25.67 38.55
C LEU A 27 -27.47 25.50 37.95
N LEU A 28 -26.86 24.31 38.13
CA LEU A 28 -25.65 23.92 37.38
C LEU A 28 -26.04 23.61 35.93
N SER A 29 -25.74 24.54 35.03
CA SER A 29 -25.77 24.33 33.58
C SER A 29 -24.65 23.36 33.20
N SER A 30 -24.97 22.11 32.93
CA SER A 30 -24.06 21.13 32.34
C SER A 30 -23.81 21.47 30.87
N LEU A 31 -22.69 22.14 30.57
CA LEU A 31 -22.16 22.19 29.20
C LEU A 31 -21.67 20.78 28.82
N PRO A 32 -22.14 20.17 27.71
CA PRO A 32 -21.47 19.01 27.16
C PRO A 32 -20.10 19.47 26.62
N ALA A 33 -19.03 19.02 27.27
CA ALA A 33 -17.69 19.15 26.72
C ALA A 33 -17.61 18.31 25.44
N SER A 34 -17.69 18.97 24.29
CA SER A 34 -17.36 18.37 23.00
C SER A 34 -15.88 18.02 23.02
N LEU A 35 -15.56 16.74 23.21
CA LEU A 35 -14.20 16.25 22.94
C LEU A 35 -13.91 16.53 21.46
N PRO A 36 -12.78 17.15 21.10
CA PRO A 36 -12.41 17.31 19.70
C PRO A 36 -12.33 15.91 19.08
N ALA A 37 -13.08 15.69 18.01
CA ALA A 37 -12.90 14.50 17.19
C ALA A 37 -11.45 14.52 16.70
N LEU A 38 -10.67 13.49 17.05
CA LEU A 38 -9.37 13.28 16.44
C LEU A 38 -9.62 13.16 14.93
N ALA A 39 -9.02 14.05 14.15
CA ALA A 39 -9.13 14.00 12.70
C ALA A 39 -8.54 12.66 12.25
N GLU A 40 -9.34 11.85 11.56
CA GLU A 40 -8.87 10.55 11.08
C GLU A 40 -7.86 10.76 9.95
N THR A 41 -6.74 10.03 10.00
CA THR A 41 -5.75 10.08 8.92
C THR A 41 -6.34 9.50 7.63
N VAL A 42 -6.42 10.32 6.58
CA VAL A 42 -6.94 9.91 5.27
C VAL A 42 -5.79 9.69 4.30
N PHE A 43 -5.83 8.58 3.57
CA PHE A 43 -4.87 8.27 2.49
C PHE A 43 -5.55 8.46 1.13
N PRO A 44 -5.10 9.40 0.28
CA PRO A 44 -5.60 9.52 -1.08
C PRO A 44 -5.44 8.18 -1.84
N PRO A 45 -6.39 7.84 -2.73
CA PRO A 45 -6.33 6.60 -3.51
C PRO A 45 -4.98 6.41 -4.21
N GLY A 46 -4.38 5.24 -4.02
CA GLY A 46 -3.08 4.90 -4.59
C GLY A 46 -1.87 5.54 -3.90
N SER A 47 -2.07 6.38 -2.88
CA SER A 47 -0.98 6.99 -2.13
C SER A 47 -0.62 6.23 -0.86
N ARG A 48 0.68 6.18 -0.58
CA ARG A 48 1.27 5.75 0.67
C ARG A 48 1.32 6.86 1.71
N PHE A 49 1.13 8.13 1.32
CA PHE A 49 1.12 9.26 2.25
C PHE A 49 -0.31 9.58 2.70
N GLY A 50 -0.55 9.50 4.00
CA GLY A 50 -1.80 9.86 4.65
C GLY A 50 -1.65 11.14 5.45
N PHE A 51 -2.75 11.89 5.56
CA PHE A 51 -2.77 13.20 6.21
C PHE A 51 -4.05 13.36 7.02
N GLU A 52 -3.95 14.06 8.15
CA GLU A 52 -5.10 14.67 8.80
C GLU A 52 -5.40 15.99 8.08
N ALA A 53 -6.33 15.93 7.13
CA ALA A 53 -6.70 17.10 6.35
C ALA A 53 -7.52 18.08 7.22
N PRO A 54 -7.29 19.41 7.12
CA PRO A 54 -8.18 20.41 7.71
C PRO A 54 -9.63 20.19 7.29
N SER A 55 -10.57 20.54 8.16
CA SER A 55 -11.97 20.05 8.15
C SER A 55 -12.81 20.40 6.90
N ASP A 56 -12.31 21.22 5.99
CA ASP A 56 -12.96 21.59 4.72
C ASP A 56 -12.21 21.13 3.46
N MET A 57 -11.07 20.47 3.63
CA MET A 57 -10.35 19.78 2.58
C MET A 57 -10.88 18.36 2.42
N SER A 58 -10.99 17.92 1.17
CA SER A 58 -11.43 16.56 0.84
C SER A 58 -10.50 15.95 -0.19
N VAL A 59 -10.47 14.62 -0.27
CA VAL A 59 -9.68 13.91 -1.27
C VAL A 59 -10.09 14.37 -2.67
N SER A 60 -9.12 14.82 -3.47
CA SER A 60 -9.39 15.25 -4.83
C SER A 60 -9.75 14.06 -5.72
N ARG A 61 -10.65 14.30 -6.67
CA ARG A 61 -10.96 13.33 -7.73
C ARG A 61 -10.12 13.52 -8.99
N ARG A 62 -9.31 14.58 -9.05
CA ARG A 62 -8.60 15.02 -10.26
C ARG A 62 -7.09 14.77 -10.19
N PHE A 63 -6.56 14.65 -8.99
CA PHE A 63 -5.15 14.36 -8.72
C PHE A 63 -5.02 13.61 -7.39
N THR A 64 -3.90 12.94 -7.19
CA THR A 64 -3.60 12.28 -5.91
C THR A 64 -3.33 13.33 -4.85
N GLY A 65 -4.26 13.49 -3.89
CA GLY A 65 -4.13 14.51 -2.85
C GLY A 65 -5.47 15.03 -2.34
N PHE A 66 -5.47 16.27 -1.85
CA PHE A 66 -6.61 16.96 -1.25
C PHE A 66 -6.87 18.29 -1.93
N GLU A 67 -8.13 18.69 -2.01
CA GLU A 67 -8.55 20.03 -2.42
C GLU A 67 -9.68 20.53 -1.53
N ARG A 68 -9.68 21.85 -1.28
CA ARG A 68 -10.78 22.52 -0.62
C ARG A 68 -11.98 22.62 -1.57
N ARG A 69 -13.17 22.33 -1.07
CA ARG A 69 -14.40 22.29 -1.89
C ARG A 69 -14.72 23.63 -2.57
N GLU A 70 -14.50 24.75 -1.87
CA GLU A 70 -14.71 26.11 -2.38
C GLU A 70 -13.50 26.63 -3.20
N GLY A 71 -12.47 25.81 -3.36
CA GLY A 71 -11.23 26.17 -4.04
C GLY A 71 -10.25 26.92 -3.13
N GLY A 72 -9.15 27.37 -3.74
CA GLY A 72 -8.16 28.20 -3.06
C GLY A 72 -7.14 27.47 -2.18
N ALA A 73 -7.27 26.16 -1.93
CA ALA A 73 -6.22 25.36 -1.29
C ALA A 73 -6.17 23.93 -1.87
N THR A 74 -4.95 23.44 -2.12
CA THR A 74 -4.70 22.09 -2.65
C THR A 74 -3.44 21.49 -2.04
N VAL A 75 -3.43 20.18 -1.84
CA VAL A 75 -2.25 19.38 -1.50
C VAL A 75 -2.14 18.27 -2.51
N SER A 76 -1.06 18.23 -3.29
CA SER A 76 -0.81 17.20 -4.30
C SER A 76 0.36 16.31 -3.88
N ILE A 77 0.30 15.03 -4.23
CA ILE A 77 1.26 14.02 -3.83
C ILE A 77 1.80 13.34 -5.08
N VAL A 78 3.13 13.26 -5.16
CA VAL A 78 3.86 12.48 -6.15
C VAL A 78 4.77 11.49 -5.42
N GLU A 79 4.72 10.23 -5.83
CA GLU A 79 5.53 9.16 -5.26
C GLU A 79 6.53 8.66 -6.29
N LEU A 80 7.78 8.54 -5.85
CA LEU A 80 8.91 8.09 -6.63
C LEU A 80 9.60 6.92 -5.93
N PRO A 81 10.43 6.14 -6.65
CA PRO A 81 11.28 5.13 -6.03
C PRO A 81 12.11 5.68 -4.85
N PRO A 82 12.40 4.86 -3.82
CA PRO A 82 13.10 5.31 -2.60
C PRO A 82 14.50 5.86 -2.88
N ASN A 83 15.15 5.43 -3.95
CA ASN A 83 16.48 5.91 -4.34
C ASN A 83 16.47 7.34 -4.93
N ALA A 84 15.31 7.96 -5.17
CA ALA A 84 15.23 9.32 -5.72
C ALA A 84 15.49 10.43 -4.68
N PHE A 85 15.32 10.15 -3.39
CA PHE A 85 15.41 11.18 -2.34
C PHE A 85 16.75 11.93 -2.30
N PRO A 86 17.93 11.26 -2.34
CA PRO A 86 19.22 11.97 -2.27
C PRO A 86 19.42 12.95 -3.42
N ASP A 87 19.09 12.53 -4.65
CA ASP A 87 19.25 13.35 -5.85
C ASP A 87 18.27 14.54 -5.85
N LEU A 88 17.04 14.33 -5.39
CA LEU A 88 16.05 15.41 -5.24
C LEU A 88 16.45 16.39 -4.13
N ALA A 89 16.91 15.91 -2.99
CA ALA A 89 17.36 16.75 -1.89
C ALA A 89 18.56 17.64 -2.27
N ALA A 90 19.44 17.14 -3.14
CA ALA A 90 20.57 17.89 -3.70
C ALA A 90 20.13 18.87 -4.80
N SER A 91 19.22 18.46 -5.69
CA SER A 91 18.78 19.27 -6.84
C SER A 91 17.75 20.35 -6.49
N PHE A 92 17.02 20.24 -5.38
CA PHE A 92 16.08 21.25 -4.89
C PHE A 92 16.82 22.41 -4.22
N THR A 93 17.41 23.26 -5.06
CA THR A 93 18.04 24.53 -4.72
C THR A 93 17.04 25.67 -4.93
N ASP A 94 17.32 26.83 -4.34
CA ASP A 94 16.45 28.01 -4.50
C ASP A 94 16.32 28.41 -5.97
N GLU A 95 17.40 28.29 -6.75
CA GLU A 95 17.43 28.60 -8.18
C GLU A 95 16.56 27.63 -9.00
N SER A 96 16.69 26.32 -8.75
CA SER A 96 15.93 25.31 -9.49
C SER A 96 14.44 25.34 -9.16
N LEU A 97 14.09 25.59 -7.90
CA LEU A 97 12.69 25.75 -7.48
C LEU A 97 12.10 27.08 -7.98
N LYS A 98 12.87 28.16 -8.01
CA LYS A 98 12.43 29.44 -8.58
C LYS A 98 12.15 29.32 -10.08
N ALA A 99 12.96 28.56 -10.82
CA ALA A 99 12.69 28.26 -12.23
C ALA A 99 11.37 27.51 -12.45
N GLN A 100 10.89 26.77 -11.43
CA GLN A 100 9.59 26.10 -11.41
C GLN A 100 8.48 26.97 -10.80
N GLY A 101 8.72 28.27 -10.65
CA GLY A 101 7.75 29.24 -10.11
C GLY A 101 7.59 29.17 -8.60
N PHE A 102 8.51 28.56 -7.84
CA PHE A 102 8.48 28.54 -6.38
C PHE A 102 9.64 29.34 -5.79
N VAL A 103 9.33 30.52 -5.24
CA VAL A 103 10.29 31.36 -4.52
C VAL A 103 10.36 30.88 -3.08
N VAL A 104 11.39 30.11 -2.77
CA VAL A 104 11.65 29.58 -1.43
C VAL A 104 12.06 30.70 -0.48
N GLN A 105 11.42 30.75 0.68
CA GLN A 105 11.76 31.65 1.79
C GLN A 105 12.47 30.91 2.92
N LYS A 106 12.12 29.65 3.14
CA LYS A 106 12.69 28.81 4.19
C LYS A 106 12.83 27.37 3.71
N ARG A 107 13.98 26.76 4.01
CA ARG A 107 14.22 25.31 3.94
C ARG A 107 14.54 24.80 5.34
N GLU A 108 13.85 23.75 5.76
CA GLU A 108 13.99 23.18 7.10
C GLU A 108 14.09 21.65 7.01
N ALA A 109 15.04 21.05 7.73
CA ALA A 109 15.07 19.61 7.93
C ALA A 109 14.03 19.23 8.99
N VAL A 110 13.16 18.28 8.66
CA VAL A 110 12.09 17.78 9.53
C VAL A 110 12.07 16.25 9.51
N LYS A 111 11.30 15.65 10.43
CA LYS A 111 11.08 14.21 10.49
C LYS A 111 9.61 13.88 10.25
N ILE A 112 9.36 12.88 9.42
CA ILE A 112 8.03 12.32 9.17
C ILE A 112 8.04 10.89 9.67
N GLY A 113 7.58 10.68 10.91
CA GLY A 113 7.87 9.44 11.64
C GLY A 113 9.38 9.22 11.77
N ALA A 114 9.88 8.13 11.19
CA ALA A 114 11.33 7.83 11.13
C ALA A 114 12.03 8.43 9.90
N ALA A 115 11.28 8.82 8.86
CA ALA A 115 11.82 9.27 7.59
C ALA A 115 12.45 10.67 7.68
N ASP A 116 13.59 10.84 7.00
CA ASP A 116 14.18 12.16 6.77
C ASP A 116 13.35 12.96 5.77
N ALA A 117 13.17 14.24 6.04
CA ALA A 117 12.41 15.11 5.16
C ALA A 117 12.95 16.54 5.15
N TYR A 118 12.66 17.26 4.07
CA TYR A 118 12.87 18.70 3.95
C TYR A 118 11.53 19.39 3.69
N LEU A 119 11.21 20.38 4.52
CA LEU A 119 10.09 21.27 4.30
C LEU A 119 10.60 22.60 3.74
N PHE A 120 10.11 22.95 2.56
CA PHE A 120 10.34 24.23 1.92
C PHE A 120 9.06 25.05 2.03
N THR A 121 9.17 26.30 2.49
CA THR A 121 8.07 27.25 2.56
C THR A 121 8.41 28.47 1.74
N GLY A 122 7.42 29.02 1.04
CA GLY A 122 7.55 30.26 0.31
C GLY A 122 6.29 30.61 -0.47
N GLU A 123 6.47 31.17 -1.66
CA GLU A 123 5.35 31.62 -2.49
C GLU A 123 5.61 31.38 -3.97
N GLN A 124 4.53 31.31 -4.73
CA GLN A 124 4.56 31.51 -6.16
C GLN A 124 3.99 32.91 -6.42
N PRO A 125 4.81 33.84 -6.95
CA PRO A 125 4.38 35.21 -7.22
C PRO A 125 3.19 35.26 -8.18
N ALA A 126 2.41 36.35 -8.08
CA ALA A 126 1.35 36.61 -9.04
C ALA A 126 1.95 36.78 -10.44
N ASP A 127 1.29 36.21 -11.45
CA ASP A 127 1.57 36.51 -12.84
C ASP A 127 0.42 37.36 -13.38
N ALA A 128 0.67 38.66 -13.48
CA ALA A 128 -0.30 39.64 -13.97
C ALA A 128 -0.63 39.45 -15.46
N ALA A 129 0.28 38.89 -16.25
CA ALA A 129 0.05 38.61 -17.68
C ALA A 129 -0.84 37.36 -17.87
N ALA A 130 -0.68 36.36 -17.01
CA ALA A 130 -1.53 35.16 -16.99
C ALA A 130 -2.78 35.28 -16.12
N GLY A 131 -2.96 36.40 -15.41
CA GLY A 131 -4.10 36.64 -14.51
C GLY A 131 -4.13 35.73 -13.28
N THR A 132 -2.98 35.21 -12.85
CA THR A 132 -2.90 34.29 -11.70
C THR A 132 -2.49 35.03 -10.42
N PRO A 133 -3.23 34.86 -9.30
CA PRO A 133 -2.88 35.51 -8.03
C PRO A 133 -1.65 34.86 -7.40
N ALA A 134 -0.99 35.59 -6.49
CA ALA A 134 0.07 35.02 -5.67
C ALA A 134 -0.49 33.93 -4.76
N VAL A 135 0.25 32.82 -4.62
CA VAL A 135 -0.13 31.70 -3.75
C VAL A 135 0.99 31.40 -2.76
N LYS A 136 0.61 31.11 -1.52
CA LYS A 136 1.53 30.52 -0.55
C LYS A 136 1.76 29.06 -0.95
N LYS A 137 3.01 28.61 -0.86
CA LYS A 137 3.40 27.28 -1.33
C LYS A 137 4.32 26.62 -0.31
N TRP A 138 4.07 25.34 -0.08
CA TRP A 138 4.92 24.46 0.69
C TRP A 138 5.27 23.25 -0.15
N LEU A 139 6.50 22.79 -0.04
CA LEU A 139 6.96 21.53 -0.60
C LEU A 139 7.56 20.71 0.53
N LEU A 140 6.99 19.54 0.79
CA LEU A 140 7.57 18.55 1.68
C LEU A 140 8.17 17.43 0.82
N LEU A 141 9.49 17.27 0.91
CA LEU A 141 10.23 16.17 0.32
C LEU A 141 10.51 15.13 1.41
N VAL A 142 9.98 13.92 1.29
CA VAL A 142 10.14 12.84 2.28
C VAL A 142 10.91 11.67 1.68
N GLY A 143 11.94 11.21 2.37
CA GLY A 143 12.72 10.01 2.02
C GLY A 143 12.43 8.88 2.98
N ASP A 144 11.33 8.15 2.76
CA ASP A 144 11.08 6.90 3.48
C ASP A 144 11.87 5.75 2.83
N ALA A 145 12.18 4.71 3.61
CA ALA A 145 12.96 3.56 3.15
C ALA A 145 12.36 2.87 1.92
N SER A 146 11.05 3.04 1.70
CA SER A 146 10.31 2.33 0.67
C SER A 146 9.64 3.24 -0.36
N VAL A 147 9.67 4.57 -0.19
CA VAL A 147 9.11 5.54 -1.15
C VAL A 147 9.72 6.94 -0.94
N THR A 148 9.97 7.66 -2.02
CA THR A 148 10.24 9.10 -1.97
C THR A 148 8.96 9.86 -2.26
N GLY A 149 8.53 10.74 -1.35
CA GLY A 149 7.34 11.57 -1.53
C GLY A 149 7.70 13.02 -1.85
N ILE A 150 7.06 13.59 -2.87
CA ILE A 150 7.03 15.03 -3.13
C ILE A 150 5.60 15.50 -2.89
N ILE A 151 5.38 16.25 -1.81
CA ILE A 151 4.07 16.72 -1.41
C ILE A 151 4.04 18.24 -1.53
N ILE A 152 3.24 18.74 -2.46
CA ILE A 152 3.14 20.17 -2.76
C ILE A 152 1.79 20.67 -2.27
N ALA A 153 1.83 21.51 -1.25
CA ALA A 153 0.69 22.24 -0.77
C ALA A 153 0.73 23.68 -1.30
N GLN A 154 -0.42 24.21 -1.68
CA GLN A 154 -0.54 25.60 -2.07
C GLN A 154 -1.90 26.15 -1.69
N CYS A 155 -1.94 27.41 -1.29
CA CYS A 155 -3.19 28.10 -1.00
C CYS A 155 -3.13 29.58 -1.36
N LEU A 156 -4.30 30.15 -1.66
CA LEU A 156 -4.48 31.59 -1.67
C LEU A 156 -4.23 32.16 -0.26
N PRO A 157 -3.73 33.40 -0.12
CA PRO A 157 -3.30 33.95 1.17
C PRO A 157 -4.33 33.88 2.32
N SER A 158 -5.63 33.88 2.01
CA SER A 158 -6.75 33.79 2.95
C SER A 158 -7.45 32.43 2.99
N ALA A 159 -7.05 31.49 2.11
CA ALA A 159 -7.72 30.20 2.04
C ALA A 159 -7.32 29.28 3.20
N GLU A 160 -6.04 29.30 3.61
CA GLU A 160 -5.56 28.50 4.73
C GLU A 160 -4.48 29.23 5.53
N THR A 161 -4.27 28.81 6.77
CA THR A 161 -3.19 29.34 7.60
C THR A 161 -1.89 28.56 7.40
N GLU A 162 -0.76 29.23 7.56
CA GLU A 162 0.55 28.56 7.50
C GLU A 162 0.68 27.48 8.58
N ALA A 163 0.16 27.73 9.78
CA ALA A 163 0.18 26.78 10.87
C ALA A 163 -0.62 25.50 10.53
N SER A 164 -1.81 25.65 9.94
CA SER A 164 -2.67 24.55 9.48
C SER A 164 -1.96 23.69 8.42
N MET A 165 -1.47 24.33 7.35
CA MET A 165 -0.80 23.62 6.25
C MET A 165 0.50 22.95 6.72
N ARG A 166 1.28 23.63 7.54
CA ARG A 166 2.49 23.05 8.13
C ARG A 166 2.14 21.85 9.00
N ALA A 167 1.16 21.96 9.89
CA ALA A 167 0.74 20.87 10.77
C ALA A 167 0.30 19.65 9.96
N MET A 168 -0.53 19.84 8.93
CA MET A 168 -0.95 18.78 8.01
C MET A 168 0.27 18.10 7.38
N LEU A 169 1.19 18.86 6.78
CA LEU A 169 2.36 18.30 6.09
C LEU A 169 3.32 17.59 7.04
N THR A 170 3.66 18.20 8.18
CA THR A 170 4.58 17.58 9.15
C THR A 170 3.95 16.42 9.92
N GLY A 171 2.62 16.35 9.96
CA GLY A 171 1.86 15.24 10.51
C GLY A 171 1.60 14.10 9.52
N ALA A 172 2.24 14.11 8.35
CA ALA A 172 2.08 13.05 7.36
C ALA A 172 2.42 11.68 7.96
N ILE A 173 1.63 10.67 7.59
CA ILE A 173 1.87 9.28 7.94
C ILE A 173 2.21 8.51 6.67
N VAL A 174 3.36 7.82 6.67
CA VAL A 174 3.75 6.95 5.56
C VAL A 174 3.25 5.54 5.85
N ARG A 175 2.32 5.05 5.04
CA ARG A 175 1.87 3.66 5.07
C ARG A 175 3.01 2.78 4.61
N GLN A 176 3.42 1.85 5.47
CA GLN A 176 4.41 0.85 5.12
C GLN A 176 3.85 -0.09 4.05
N ALA A 177 4.65 -0.35 3.02
CA ALA A 177 4.39 -1.43 2.09
C ALA A 177 4.76 -2.72 2.81
N LEU A 178 4.03 -3.79 2.51
CA LEU A 178 4.44 -5.10 2.99
C LEU A 178 5.86 -5.38 2.51
N SER A 179 6.74 -5.73 3.44
CA SER A 179 8.05 -6.31 3.13
C SER A 179 7.88 -7.53 2.22
N LEU A 180 8.94 -7.91 1.51
CA LEU A 180 8.87 -9.11 0.65
C LEU A 180 8.44 -10.35 1.46
N ASP A 181 8.92 -10.48 2.69
CA ASP A 181 8.55 -11.58 3.57
C ASP A 181 7.05 -11.55 3.93
N GLU A 182 6.50 -10.38 4.26
CA GLU A 182 5.07 -10.23 4.52
C GLU A 182 4.24 -10.50 3.25
N GLN A 183 4.70 -10.07 2.08
CA GLN A 183 4.04 -10.37 0.81
C GLN A 183 4.05 -11.88 0.52
N VAL A 184 5.16 -12.56 0.77
CA VAL A 184 5.28 -14.02 0.62
C VAL A 184 4.39 -14.74 1.64
N GLN A 185 4.34 -14.26 2.88
CA GLN A 185 3.43 -14.79 3.90
C GLN A 185 1.96 -14.56 3.57
N ALA A 186 1.62 -13.53 2.79
CA ALA A 186 0.26 -13.25 2.34
C ALA A 186 -0.20 -14.12 1.16
N LEU A 187 0.70 -14.85 0.49
CA LEU A 187 0.34 -15.73 -0.63
C LEU A 187 -0.67 -16.80 -0.20
N PRO A 188 -1.53 -17.28 -1.12
CA PRO A 188 -2.49 -18.36 -0.86
C PRO A 188 -1.84 -19.75 -0.74
N PHE A 189 -0.51 -19.81 -0.65
CA PHE A 189 0.27 -21.01 -0.38
C PHE A 189 1.51 -20.67 0.46
N THR A 190 2.14 -21.69 1.05
CA THR A 190 3.43 -21.58 1.75
C THR A 190 4.47 -22.45 1.06
N ILE A 191 5.74 -22.05 1.15
CA ILE A 191 6.89 -22.82 0.66
C ILE A 191 7.57 -23.43 1.88
N GLY A 192 7.63 -24.76 1.96
CA GLY A 192 8.27 -25.47 3.07
C GLY A 192 9.79 -25.43 2.99
N ASP A 193 10.36 -26.17 2.04
CA ASP A 193 11.80 -26.21 1.78
C ASP A 193 12.10 -25.42 0.50
N PRO A 194 12.77 -24.27 0.60
CA PRO A 194 13.08 -23.47 -0.58
C PRO A 194 14.29 -24.01 -1.37
N ALA A 195 14.96 -25.09 -0.95
CA ALA A 195 16.04 -25.74 -1.70
C ALA A 195 17.21 -24.79 -2.11
N GLY A 196 17.41 -23.73 -1.32
CA GLY A 196 18.37 -22.65 -1.58
C GLY A 196 17.89 -21.57 -2.55
N PHE A 197 16.64 -21.62 -3.01
CA PHE A 197 15.99 -20.50 -3.68
C PHE A 197 15.56 -19.44 -2.66
N ARG A 198 15.47 -18.20 -3.10
CA ARG A 198 14.97 -17.07 -2.31
C ARG A 198 13.96 -16.27 -3.12
N PRO A 199 12.94 -15.69 -2.48
CA PRO A 199 11.99 -14.84 -3.18
C PRO A 199 12.71 -13.58 -3.68
N VAL A 200 12.28 -13.09 -4.83
CA VAL A 200 12.74 -11.82 -5.43
C VAL A 200 11.59 -10.83 -5.48
N ARG A 201 10.39 -11.29 -5.84
CA ARG A 201 9.17 -10.48 -5.88
C ARG A 201 7.90 -11.34 -5.88
N VAL A 202 6.85 -10.82 -5.28
CA VAL A 202 5.48 -11.32 -5.45
C VAL A 202 4.85 -10.67 -6.68
N LEU A 203 4.08 -11.45 -7.43
CA LEU A 203 3.38 -11.05 -8.63
C LEU A 203 1.88 -11.24 -8.41
N ALA A 204 1.11 -10.16 -8.62
CA ALA A 204 -0.36 -10.15 -8.55
C ALA A 204 -0.98 -10.77 -7.26
N GLY A 205 -0.22 -10.84 -6.16
CA GLY A 205 -0.67 -11.37 -4.87
C GLY A 205 -0.92 -12.88 -4.80
N ASN A 206 -0.72 -13.62 -5.90
CA ASN A 206 -0.99 -15.06 -5.97
C ASN A 206 0.21 -15.87 -6.52
N SER A 207 1.33 -15.20 -6.79
CA SER A 207 2.50 -15.81 -7.39
C SER A 207 3.78 -15.21 -6.81
N VAL A 208 4.87 -15.98 -6.83
CA VAL A 208 6.19 -15.52 -6.40
C VAL A 208 7.25 -15.97 -7.39
N LEU A 209 8.16 -15.04 -7.72
CA LEU A 209 9.37 -15.34 -8.47
C LEU A 209 10.51 -15.56 -7.47
N LEU A 210 11.14 -16.72 -7.59
CA LEU A 210 12.27 -17.16 -6.79
C LEU A 210 13.51 -17.28 -7.68
N THR A 211 14.69 -17.11 -7.09
CA THR A 211 15.97 -17.39 -7.75
C THR A 211 16.94 -18.07 -6.80
N LYS A 212 17.93 -18.77 -7.35
CA LYS A 212 19.05 -19.33 -6.58
C LYS A 212 20.35 -18.67 -7.02
N GLY A 213 20.75 -17.67 -6.25
CA GLY A 213 21.97 -16.88 -6.45
C GLY A 213 21.83 -15.45 -5.90
N PRO A 214 22.91 -14.66 -5.88
CA PRO A 214 22.92 -13.34 -5.25
C PRO A 214 22.17 -12.22 -6.01
N LYS A 215 21.85 -12.37 -7.31
CA LYS A 215 21.26 -11.28 -8.10
C LYS A 215 19.73 -11.26 -8.05
N ASP A 216 19.15 -10.08 -7.84
CA ASP A 216 17.69 -9.87 -7.86
C ASP A 216 17.15 -9.55 -9.25
N GLN A 217 18.02 -9.12 -10.15
CA GLN A 217 17.67 -8.79 -11.52
C GLN A 217 17.78 -10.03 -12.41
N MET A 218 16.73 -10.31 -13.17
CA MET A 218 16.66 -11.44 -14.08
C MET A 218 17.30 -11.05 -15.42
N THR A 219 18.62 -10.95 -15.43
CA THR A 219 19.40 -10.62 -16.63
C THR A 219 19.90 -11.90 -17.28
N SER A 220 19.48 -12.15 -18.53
CA SER A 220 19.95 -13.26 -19.38
C SER A 220 19.93 -14.64 -18.69
N LEU A 221 19.06 -14.84 -17.70
CA LEU A 221 18.96 -16.07 -16.89
C LEU A 221 20.33 -16.56 -16.35
N GLU A 222 21.19 -15.65 -15.90
CA GLU A 222 22.50 -16.01 -15.30
C GLU A 222 22.37 -16.92 -14.06
N GLN A 223 21.19 -16.92 -13.46
CA GLN A 223 20.82 -17.75 -12.32
C GLN A 223 19.49 -18.44 -12.64
N PRO A 224 19.25 -19.64 -12.11
CA PRO A 224 17.97 -20.30 -12.28
C PRO A 224 16.85 -19.50 -11.61
N ILE A 225 15.68 -19.55 -12.24
CA ILE A 225 14.47 -18.92 -11.76
C ILE A 225 13.39 -19.98 -11.56
N LEU A 226 12.55 -19.79 -10.56
CA LEU A 226 11.37 -20.60 -10.32
C LEU A 226 10.19 -19.68 -10.03
N VAL A 227 9.15 -19.77 -10.84
CA VAL A 227 7.89 -19.05 -10.59
C VAL A 227 6.88 -20.05 -10.06
N LEU A 228 6.32 -19.76 -8.87
CA LEU A 228 5.19 -20.48 -8.31
C LEU A 228 3.96 -19.58 -8.40
N ALA A 229 2.85 -20.10 -8.93
CA ALA A 229 1.62 -19.36 -9.13
C ALA A 229 0.41 -20.23 -8.79
N GLN A 230 -0.52 -19.71 -7.98
CA GLN A 230 -1.81 -20.36 -7.74
C GLN A 230 -2.91 -19.69 -8.55
N ALA A 231 -3.66 -20.50 -9.29
CA ALA A 231 -4.85 -20.07 -10.01
C ALA A 231 -6.09 -20.65 -9.33
N VAL A 232 -7.06 -19.78 -9.03
CA VAL A 232 -8.39 -20.15 -8.53
C VAL A 232 -9.35 -20.11 -9.70
N GLN A 233 -9.44 -21.22 -10.43
CA GLN A 233 -10.34 -21.38 -11.57
C GLN A 233 -10.68 -22.86 -11.73
N THR A 234 -11.78 -23.16 -12.42
CA THR A 234 -12.15 -24.56 -12.71
C THR A 234 -10.98 -25.27 -13.40
N PRO A 235 -10.42 -26.34 -12.80
CA PRO A 235 -9.33 -27.07 -13.41
C PRO A 235 -9.83 -27.85 -14.65
N PRO A 236 -8.96 -28.09 -15.64
CA PRO A 236 -9.30 -28.96 -16.77
C PRO A 236 -9.60 -30.39 -16.31
N THR A 237 -10.44 -31.11 -17.06
CA THR A 237 -10.69 -32.54 -16.81
C THR A 237 -9.41 -33.35 -16.98
N ALA A 238 -9.36 -34.57 -16.43
CA ALA A 238 -8.16 -35.40 -16.46
C ALA A 238 -7.58 -35.57 -17.87
N GLU A 239 -8.45 -35.75 -18.86
CA GLU A 239 -8.13 -35.95 -20.27
C GLU A 239 -7.58 -34.68 -20.94
N GLN A 240 -7.97 -33.50 -20.43
CA GLN A 240 -7.57 -32.20 -20.96
C GLN A 240 -6.25 -31.68 -20.39
N ARG A 241 -5.73 -32.28 -19.31
CA ARG A 241 -4.58 -31.76 -18.54
C ARG A 241 -3.29 -31.67 -19.33
N ASP A 242 -2.96 -32.65 -20.19
CA ASP A 242 -1.75 -32.60 -21.02
C ASP A 242 -1.82 -31.47 -22.06
N GLY A 243 -2.96 -31.36 -22.76
CA GLY A 243 -3.19 -30.26 -23.71
C GLY A 243 -3.17 -28.89 -23.03
N PHE A 244 -3.77 -28.78 -21.85
CA PHE A 244 -3.72 -27.58 -21.02
C PHE A 244 -2.28 -27.23 -20.62
N ALA A 245 -1.50 -28.20 -20.15
CA ALA A 245 -0.12 -27.99 -19.74
C ALA A 245 0.78 -27.54 -20.90
N ARG A 246 0.61 -28.13 -22.09
CA ARG A 246 1.32 -27.71 -23.31
C ARG A 246 0.96 -26.29 -23.73
N SER A 247 -0.34 -25.98 -23.73
CA SER A 247 -0.83 -24.64 -24.04
C SER A 247 -0.25 -23.59 -23.07
N ALA A 248 -0.22 -23.90 -21.76
CA ALA A 248 0.37 -23.04 -20.75
C ALA A 248 1.90 -22.90 -20.88
N LEU A 249 2.61 -23.92 -21.37
CA LEU A 249 4.04 -23.82 -21.67
C LEU A 249 4.28 -22.87 -22.85
N TYR A 250 3.52 -23.02 -23.93
CA TYR A 250 3.67 -22.24 -25.16
C TYR A 250 3.14 -20.80 -25.06
N SER A 251 2.30 -20.48 -24.08
CA SER A 251 1.85 -19.11 -23.82
C SER A 251 2.94 -18.22 -23.20
N ASN A 252 4.11 -18.79 -22.88
CA ASN A 252 5.24 -18.03 -22.38
C ASN A 252 5.76 -17.05 -23.44
N GLN A 253 5.90 -15.77 -23.06
CA GLN A 253 6.32 -14.69 -23.98
C GLN A 253 7.83 -14.38 -23.91
N THR A 254 8.56 -14.99 -22.97
CA THR A 254 9.99 -14.74 -22.75
C THR A 254 10.88 -15.82 -23.34
N MET A 255 10.30 -16.89 -23.90
CA MET A 255 11.03 -18.03 -24.46
C MET A 255 10.41 -18.50 -25.78
N LYS A 256 11.22 -19.15 -26.63
CA LYS A 256 10.82 -19.68 -27.94
C LYS A 256 11.51 -21.02 -28.24
N ASP A 257 11.22 -21.58 -29.40
CA ASP A 257 11.84 -22.81 -29.93
C ASP A 257 11.72 -24.01 -28.97
N PHE A 258 10.54 -24.19 -28.37
CA PHE A 258 10.30 -25.26 -27.41
C PHE A 258 10.40 -26.65 -28.04
N VAL A 259 11.21 -27.51 -27.42
CA VAL A 259 11.34 -28.93 -27.73
C VAL A 259 11.07 -29.74 -26.47
N ILE A 260 9.90 -30.37 -26.40
CA ILE A 260 9.49 -31.18 -25.25
C ILE A 260 10.32 -32.47 -25.21
N GLU A 261 11.01 -32.70 -24.10
CA GLU A 261 11.77 -33.92 -23.83
C GLU A 261 10.93 -34.95 -23.08
N ARG A 262 10.07 -34.48 -22.17
CA ARG A 262 9.19 -35.32 -21.34
C ARG A 262 7.89 -34.58 -21.04
N SER A 263 6.76 -35.28 -21.14
CA SER A 263 5.44 -34.85 -20.71
C SER A 263 4.76 -36.01 -20.02
N GLN A 264 4.35 -35.87 -18.76
CA GLN A 264 3.75 -36.97 -18.02
C GLN A 264 2.75 -36.49 -16.98
N SER A 265 1.66 -37.24 -16.83
CA SER A 265 0.75 -37.13 -15.70
C SER A 265 1.07 -38.20 -14.67
N TYR A 266 0.98 -37.87 -13.38
CA TYR A 266 1.11 -38.84 -12.30
C TYR A 266 0.26 -38.43 -11.11
N ARG A 267 0.04 -39.37 -10.19
CA ARG A 267 -0.70 -39.13 -8.95
C ARG A 267 0.23 -39.35 -7.76
N GLN A 268 0.23 -38.42 -6.82
CA GLN A 268 1.06 -38.47 -5.61
C GLN A 268 0.24 -37.97 -4.43
N ASN A 269 0.17 -38.76 -3.36
CA ASN A 269 -0.64 -38.46 -2.16
C ASN A 269 -2.10 -38.11 -2.48
N GLY A 270 -2.69 -38.81 -3.46
CA GLY A 270 -4.07 -38.59 -3.90
C GLY A 270 -4.27 -37.35 -4.79
N VAL A 271 -3.24 -36.53 -4.98
CA VAL A 271 -3.25 -35.32 -5.82
C VAL A 271 -2.76 -35.65 -7.22
N ASP A 272 -3.39 -35.08 -8.23
CA ASP A 272 -2.98 -35.23 -9.61
C ASP A 272 -1.98 -34.16 -10.04
N TRP A 273 -0.96 -34.59 -10.77
CA TRP A 273 0.14 -33.77 -11.22
C TRP A 273 0.37 -33.95 -12.71
N HIS A 274 0.87 -32.90 -13.35
CA HIS A 274 1.38 -32.99 -14.70
C HIS A 274 2.71 -32.25 -14.82
N GLU A 275 3.71 -32.88 -15.43
CA GLU A 275 5.06 -32.38 -15.51
C GLU A 275 5.55 -32.38 -16.96
N ILE A 276 6.09 -31.24 -17.40
CA ILE A 276 6.75 -31.09 -18.70
C ILE A 276 8.19 -30.64 -18.47
N VAL A 277 9.14 -31.31 -19.12
CA VAL A 277 10.51 -30.84 -19.29
C VAL A 277 10.74 -30.57 -20.77
N ALA A 278 11.20 -29.36 -21.10
CA ALA A 278 11.46 -28.95 -22.47
C ALA A 278 12.76 -28.16 -22.57
N ARG A 279 13.45 -28.27 -23.70
CA ARG A 279 14.47 -27.29 -24.10
C ARG A 279 13.78 -26.11 -24.78
N ALA A 280 14.35 -24.92 -24.64
CA ALA A 280 13.90 -23.70 -25.30
C ALA A 280 15.07 -22.73 -25.46
N LYS A 281 14.80 -21.54 -26.00
CA LYS A 281 15.72 -20.41 -25.96
C LYS A 281 15.09 -19.24 -25.23
N ASP A 282 15.89 -18.55 -24.42
CA ASP A 282 15.56 -17.23 -23.89
C ASP A 282 15.43 -16.22 -25.04
N LEU A 283 14.30 -15.52 -25.12
CA LEU A 283 14.01 -14.64 -26.26
C LEU A 283 14.91 -13.39 -26.29
N PRO A 284 15.20 -12.71 -25.17
CA PRO A 284 16.13 -11.58 -25.16
C PRO A 284 17.59 -11.91 -25.49
N SER A 285 18.10 -13.06 -25.03
CA SER A 285 19.54 -13.38 -25.13
C SER A 285 19.88 -14.51 -26.11
N GLU A 286 18.89 -15.18 -26.69
CA GLU A 286 19.05 -16.41 -27.49
C GLU A 286 19.71 -17.58 -26.74
N THR A 287 19.89 -17.45 -25.42
CA THR A 287 20.60 -18.45 -24.59
C THR A 287 19.79 -19.75 -24.54
N PRO A 288 20.41 -20.92 -24.80
CA PRO A 288 19.76 -22.22 -24.60
C PRO A 288 19.39 -22.45 -23.14
N VAL A 289 18.14 -22.84 -22.91
CA VAL A 289 17.58 -23.07 -21.57
C VAL A 289 16.80 -24.38 -21.50
N VAL A 290 16.64 -24.86 -20.28
CA VAL A 290 15.76 -25.96 -19.93
C VAL A 290 14.65 -25.44 -19.04
N VAL A 291 13.42 -25.76 -19.41
CA VAL A 291 12.20 -25.39 -18.70
C VAL A 291 11.62 -26.64 -18.06
N ALA A 292 11.35 -26.57 -16.76
CA ALA A 292 10.58 -27.56 -16.03
C ALA A 292 9.27 -26.92 -15.57
N GLN A 293 8.15 -27.38 -16.13
CA GLN A 293 6.82 -26.99 -15.71
C GLN A 293 6.19 -28.12 -14.91
N THR A 294 5.62 -27.79 -13.76
CA THR A 294 4.82 -28.72 -12.96
C THR A 294 3.49 -28.08 -12.62
N ILE A 295 2.39 -28.80 -12.82
CA ILE A 295 1.05 -28.37 -12.44
C ILE A 295 0.49 -29.37 -11.45
N ARG A 296 0.15 -28.89 -10.25
CA ARG A 296 -0.57 -29.62 -9.21
C ARG A 296 -2.03 -29.23 -9.26
N PHE A 297 -2.91 -30.15 -9.63
CA PHE A 297 -4.34 -29.88 -9.71
C PHE A 297 -5.01 -30.00 -8.34
N ALA A 298 -5.94 -29.08 -8.06
CA ALA A 298 -6.80 -29.08 -6.89
C ALA A 298 -8.27 -28.96 -7.33
N PRO A 299 -9.27 -29.32 -6.50
CA PRO A 299 -10.69 -29.24 -6.89
C PRO A 299 -11.15 -27.85 -7.34
N ASP A 300 -10.57 -26.79 -6.75
CA ASP A 300 -10.93 -25.38 -6.91
C ASP A 300 -9.87 -24.57 -7.69
N GLY A 301 -8.86 -25.23 -8.24
CA GLY A 301 -7.75 -24.54 -8.88
C GLY A 301 -6.57 -25.42 -9.24
N TYR A 302 -5.41 -24.79 -9.40
CA TYR A 302 -4.14 -25.48 -9.51
C TYR A 302 -2.99 -24.58 -9.06
N LEU A 303 -1.92 -25.21 -8.59
CA LEU A 303 -0.62 -24.57 -8.45
C LEU A 303 0.20 -24.91 -9.70
N ARG A 304 0.72 -23.89 -10.38
CA ARG A 304 1.66 -24.02 -11.49
C ARG A 304 3.03 -23.52 -11.06
N ALA A 305 4.03 -24.37 -11.27
CA ALA A 305 5.43 -24.07 -11.10
C ALA A 305 6.12 -24.05 -12.47
N VAL A 306 6.95 -23.05 -12.73
CA VAL A 306 7.80 -22.97 -13.92
C VAL A 306 9.21 -22.63 -13.49
N GLY A 307 10.08 -23.63 -13.53
CA GLY A 307 11.53 -23.48 -13.36
C GLY A 307 12.20 -23.27 -14.71
N VAL A 308 13.13 -22.32 -14.79
CA VAL A 308 13.98 -22.11 -15.98
C VAL A 308 15.42 -22.01 -15.54
N VAL A 309 16.30 -22.71 -16.24
CA VAL A 309 17.74 -22.72 -16.02
C VAL A 309 18.46 -22.77 -17.37
N ARG A 310 19.66 -22.20 -17.46
CA ARG A 310 20.50 -22.39 -18.66
C ARG A 310 20.85 -23.86 -18.85
N GLU A 311 21.04 -24.26 -20.10
CA GLU A 311 21.31 -25.66 -20.44
C GLU A 311 22.61 -26.19 -19.78
N ASP A 312 23.64 -25.35 -19.70
CA ASP A 312 24.92 -25.64 -19.04
C ASP A 312 24.81 -25.77 -17.50
N GLN A 313 23.78 -25.19 -16.90
CA GLN A 313 23.47 -25.22 -15.47
C GLN A 313 22.37 -26.23 -15.10
N ARG A 314 21.92 -27.04 -16.06
CA ARG A 314 20.80 -28.00 -15.88
C ARG A 314 21.07 -29.02 -14.77
N ALA A 315 22.30 -29.51 -14.65
CA ALA A 315 22.66 -30.61 -13.76
C ALA A 315 22.31 -30.28 -12.29
N GLY A 316 21.48 -31.12 -11.66
CA GLY A 316 21.01 -30.93 -10.29
C GLY A 316 19.94 -29.85 -10.08
N THR A 317 19.84 -28.85 -10.96
CA THR A 317 18.88 -27.74 -10.81
C THR A 317 17.42 -28.19 -10.96
N LEU A 318 17.11 -29.09 -11.88
CA LEU A 318 15.74 -29.59 -12.06
C LEU A 318 15.24 -30.34 -10.81
N ALA A 319 16.11 -31.08 -10.14
CA ALA A 319 15.78 -31.75 -8.88
C ALA A 319 15.49 -30.72 -7.78
N LYS A 320 16.23 -29.61 -7.74
CA LYS A 320 15.98 -28.51 -6.80
C LYS A 320 14.68 -27.77 -7.07
N PHE A 321 14.27 -27.59 -8.33
CA PHE A 321 12.92 -27.09 -8.62
C PHE A 321 11.85 -28.01 -8.04
N ARG A 322 12.00 -29.31 -8.25
CA ARG A 322 11.06 -30.31 -7.72
C ARG A 322 10.98 -30.30 -6.19
N GLU A 323 12.12 -30.21 -5.52
CA GLU A 323 12.22 -30.11 -4.05
C GLU A 323 11.39 -28.94 -3.51
N VAL A 324 11.49 -27.76 -4.14
CA VAL A 324 10.66 -26.60 -3.78
C VAL A 324 9.19 -26.89 -4.02
N VAL A 325 8.83 -27.37 -5.22
CA VAL A 325 7.45 -27.59 -5.64
C VAL A 325 6.74 -28.64 -4.76
N ASP A 326 7.42 -29.72 -4.42
CA ASP A 326 6.90 -30.80 -3.58
C ASP A 326 6.68 -30.31 -2.12
N SER A 327 7.40 -29.26 -1.70
CA SER A 327 7.24 -28.65 -0.38
C SER A 327 6.09 -27.64 -0.26
N VAL A 328 5.47 -27.25 -1.38
CA VAL A 328 4.42 -26.21 -1.37
C VAL A 328 3.13 -26.74 -0.75
N GLN A 329 2.57 -25.97 0.17
CA GLN A 329 1.27 -26.24 0.78
C GLN A 329 0.29 -25.13 0.40
N ILE A 330 -0.85 -25.50 -0.19
CA ILE A 330 -1.94 -24.56 -0.46
C ILE A 330 -2.67 -24.27 0.86
N LYS A 331 -3.04 -23.01 1.09
CA LYS A 331 -3.79 -22.56 2.27
C LYS A 331 -5.29 -22.75 2.13
#